data_AF-A0A1J4RSR8-F1
#
_entry.id   AF-A0A1J4RSR8-F1
#
_cell.length_a   1.000
_cell.length_b   1.000
_cell.length_c   1.000
_cell.angle_alpha   90.00
_cell.angle_beta   90.00
_cell.angle_gamma   90.00
#
_symmetry.space_group_name_H-M   'P 1'
#
loop_
_entity.id
_entity.type
_entity.pdbx_description
1 polymer ?
#
loop_
_entity_poly.entity_id
_entity_poly.type
_entity_poly.pdbx_seq_one_letter_code
_entity_poly.pdbx_strand_id
1 'polypeptide(L)'
;MTKNTKFDPFKDLVLDKYEQEIENALNSGRIKFKPASESLKKMLAEAAKNTLAKKKNINLRVSFNTYFGLKKKAAKLGLPYQTLAGSILHQYASL
;
A
#
# COMPACT_ATOMS: atom_id res chain seq x y z
N MET A 1 22.64 36.34 12.88
CA MET A 1 21.71 36.27 11.73
C MET A 1 21.66 34.83 11.25
N THR A 2 20.50 34.19 11.37
CA THR A 2 20.28 32.74 11.28
C THR A 2 20.16 32.28 9.82
N LYS A 3 21.02 31.35 9.38
CA LYS A 3 20.77 30.57 8.15
C LYS A 3 20.07 29.28 8.56
N ASN A 4 18.76 29.23 8.36
CA ASN A 4 17.95 28.03 8.55
C ASN A 4 18.24 27.08 7.37
N THR A 5 19.30 26.27 7.46
CA THR A 5 19.56 25.22 6.47
C THR A 5 18.57 24.09 6.71
N LYS A 6 17.59 23.95 5.82
CA LYS A 6 16.59 22.88 5.85
C LYS A 6 17.29 21.53 6.00
N PHE A 7 16.92 20.77 7.02
CA PHE A 7 17.30 19.38 7.17
C PHE A 7 16.70 18.60 5.99
N ASP A 8 17.56 18.05 5.13
CA ASP A 8 17.16 17.15 4.08
C ASP A 8 17.38 15.70 4.56
N PRO A 9 16.31 14.95 4.87
CA PRO A 9 16.43 13.58 5.39
C PRO A 9 16.97 12.58 4.36
N PHE A 10 17.19 13.01 3.11
CA PHE A 10 17.59 12.14 1.99
C PHE A 10 19.03 12.38 1.51
N LYS A 11 19.79 13.26 2.18
CA LYS A 11 21.12 13.72 1.74
C LYS A 11 22.16 12.60 1.56
N ASP A 12 21.99 11.48 2.26
CA ASP A 12 22.91 10.32 2.21
C ASP A 12 22.17 9.02 1.79
N LEU A 13 21.05 9.13 1.08
CA LEU A 13 20.31 7.98 0.60
C LEU A 13 21.08 7.29 -0.55
N VAL A 14 21.39 6.00 -0.39
CA VAL A 14 21.98 5.21 -1.47
C VAL A 14 20.85 4.80 -2.43
N LEU A 15 20.76 5.50 -3.55
CA LEU A 15 19.79 5.21 -4.61
C LEU A 15 20.30 4.03 -5.45
N ASP A 16 19.39 3.15 -5.84
CA ASP A 16 19.72 2.16 -6.87
C ASP A 16 19.84 2.82 -8.26
N LYS A 17 20.27 2.05 -9.26
CA LYS A 17 20.48 2.59 -10.63
C LYS A 17 19.20 3.18 -11.22
N TYR A 18 18.04 2.59 -10.95
CA TYR A 18 16.76 3.03 -11.48
C TYR A 18 16.30 4.32 -10.78
N GLU A 19 16.44 4.39 -9.46
CA GLU A 19 16.10 5.57 -8.67
C GLU A 19 16.99 6.76 -9.02
N GLN A 20 18.30 6.52 -9.23
CA GLN A 20 19.26 7.55 -9.65
C GLN A 20 18.95 8.08 -11.07
N GLU A 21 18.50 7.22 -11.98
CA GLU A 21 18.06 7.63 -13.33
C GLU A 21 16.82 8.54 -13.27
N ILE A 22 15.85 8.23 -12.40
CA ILE A 22 14.66 9.08 -12.18
C ILE A 22 15.08 10.44 -11.63
N GLU A 23 15.95 10.47 -10.62
CA GLU A 23 16.44 11.70 -10.01
C GLU A 23 17.17 12.59 -11.03
N ASN A 24 18.07 12.00 -11.83
CA ASN A 24 18.79 12.70 -12.88
C ASN A 24 17.84 13.25 -13.96
N ALA A 25 16.84 12.48 -14.37
CA ALA A 25 15.87 12.89 -15.38
C ALA A 25 14.91 14.00 -14.87
N LEU A 26 14.64 14.01 -13.56
CA LEU A 26 13.90 15.07 -12.88
C LEU A 26 14.74 16.36 -12.79
N ASN A 27 15.99 16.24 -12.31
CA ASN A 27 16.93 17.37 -12.19
C ASN A 27 17.32 17.97 -13.54
N SER A 28 17.41 17.16 -14.59
CA SER A 28 17.68 17.63 -15.96
C SER A 28 16.47 18.28 -16.64
N GLY A 29 15.31 18.35 -15.97
CA GLY A 29 14.08 18.94 -16.52
C GLY A 29 13.47 18.16 -17.70
N ARG A 30 13.92 16.93 -17.94
CA ARG A 30 13.41 16.03 -18.99
C ARG A 30 12.04 15.48 -18.62
N ILE A 31 11.82 15.27 -17.33
CA ILE A 31 10.53 14.87 -16.77
C ILE A 31 9.87 16.12 -16.17
N LYS A 32 8.75 16.55 -16.73
CA LYS A 32 7.89 17.58 -16.15
C LYS A 32 6.66 16.93 -15.57
N PHE A 33 6.48 17.04 -14.25
CA PHE A 33 5.24 16.61 -13.61
C PHE A 33 4.09 17.47 -14.15
N LYS A 34 3.17 16.85 -14.89
CA LYS A 34 1.91 17.50 -15.24
C LYS A 34 1.03 17.49 -13.98
N PRO A 35 0.55 18.64 -13.49
CA PRO A 35 -0.40 18.63 -12.39
C PRO A 35 -1.63 17.83 -12.80
N ALA A 36 -1.98 16.83 -12.00
CA ALA A 36 -3.19 16.04 -12.22
C ALA A 36 -4.40 16.98 -12.28
N SER A 37 -5.24 16.82 -13.30
CA SER A 37 -6.46 17.61 -13.42
C SER A 37 -7.36 17.38 -12.19
N GLU A 38 -8.11 18.41 -11.80
CA GLU A 38 -9.05 18.30 -10.68
C GLU A 38 -10.07 17.18 -10.88
N SER A 39 -10.44 16.92 -12.15
CA SER A 39 -11.28 15.79 -12.55
C SER A 39 -10.63 14.43 -12.28
N LEU A 40 -9.34 14.26 -12.60
CA LEU A 40 -8.61 13.02 -12.37
C LEU A 40 -8.45 12.75 -10.87
N LYS A 41 -8.16 13.79 -10.09
CA LYS A 41 -8.09 13.67 -8.62
C LYS A 41 -9.42 13.23 -8.03
N LYS A 42 -10.54 13.83 -8.45
CA LYS A 42 -11.87 13.43 -8.01
C LYS A 42 -12.20 12.00 -8.39
N MET A 43 -11.94 11.60 -9.64
CA MET A 43 -12.17 10.24 -10.11
C MET A 43 -11.37 9.21 -9.30
N LEU A 44 -10.08 9.47 -9.06
CA LEU A 44 -9.23 8.57 -8.27
C LEU A 44 -9.66 8.51 -6.81
N ALA A 45 -10.03 9.65 -6.21
CA ALA A 45 -10.55 9.70 -4.85
C ALA A 45 -11.88 8.94 -4.71
N GLU A 46 -12.75 9.05 -5.69
CA GLU A 46 -14.04 8.34 -5.73
C GLU A 46 -13.85 6.84 -5.95
N ALA A 47 -12.97 6.44 -6.87
CA ALA A 47 -12.59 5.04 -7.07
C ALA A 47 -12.00 4.44 -5.79
N ALA A 48 -11.09 5.15 -5.11
CA ALA A 48 -10.51 4.71 -3.84
C ALA A 48 -11.58 4.54 -2.75
N LYS A 49 -12.49 5.52 -2.59
CA LYS A 49 -13.61 5.45 -1.65
C LYS A 49 -14.52 4.26 -1.94
N ASN A 50 -14.88 4.05 -3.20
CA ASN A 50 -15.78 2.99 -3.63
C ASN A 50 -15.19 1.59 -3.44
N THR A 51 -13.87 1.43 -3.57
CA THR A 51 -13.17 0.15 -3.36
C THR A 51 -12.96 -0.13 -1.87
N LEU A 52 -12.60 0.88 -1.07
CA LEU A 52 -12.33 0.72 0.36
C LEU A 52 -13.60 0.46 1.19
N ALA A 53 -14.75 0.98 0.75
CA ALA A 53 -15.99 0.93 1.52
C ALA A 53 -16.78 -0.39 1.39
N LYS A 54 -16.49 -1.25 0.40
CA LYS A 54 -17.27 -2.47 0.15
C LYS A 54 -16.79 -3.66 0.98
N LYS A 55 -16.89 -3.56 2.31
CA LYS A 55 -16.74 -4.74 3.20
C LYS A 55 -18.11 -5.36 3.44
N LYS A 56 -18.28 -6.63 3.05
CA LYS A 56 -19.49 -7.41 3.33
C LYS A 56 -19.17 -8.50 4.34
N ASN A 57 -20.01 -8.66 5.36
CA ASN A 57 -19.87 -9.73 6.34
C ASN A 57 -20.26 -11.07 5.72
N ILE A 58 -19.45 -12.11 5.94
CA ILE A 58 -19.69 -13.47 5.45
C ILE A 58 -19.67 -14.40 6.66
N ASN A 59 -20.72 -15.23 6.81
CA ASN A 59 -20.75 -16.30 7.80
C ASN A 59 -20.20 -17.59 7.17
N LEU A 60 -19.16 -18.18 7.77
CA LEU A 60 -18.53 -19.41 7.30
C LEU A 60 -18.52 -20.46 8.41
N ARG A 61 -18.91 -21.70 8.09
CA ARG A 61 -18.75 -22.85 8.98
C ARG A 61 -17.41 -23.53 8.69
N VAL A 62 -16.60 -23.72 9.72
CA VAL A 62 -15.31 -24.40 9.62
C VAL A 62 -15.18 -25.45 10.71
N SER A 63 -14.38 -26.48 10.48
CA SER A 63 -14.09 -27.47 11.52
C SER A 63 -13.30 -26.83 12.68
N PHE A 64 -13.41 -27.40 13.87
CA PHE A 64 -12.65 -26.95 15.04
C PHE A 64 -11.14 -26.98 14.80
N ASN A 65 -10.65 -28.06 14.17
CA ASN A 65 -9.23 -28.22 13.85
C ASN A 65 -8.74 -27.13 12.88
N THR A 66 -9.55 -26.81 11.86
CA THR A 66 -9.24 -25.73 10.92
C THR A 66 -9.18 -24.37 11.62
N TYR A 67 -10.16 -24.07 12.46
CA TYR A 67 -10.21 -22.82 13.23
C TYR A 67 -8.97 -22.64 14.11
N PHE A 68 -8.58 -23.69 14.83
CA PHE A 68 -7.41 -23.65 15.70
C PHE A 68 -6.10 -23.56 14.92
N GLY A 69 -6.00 -24.26 13.78
CA GLY A 69 -4.87 -24.18 12.87
C GLY A 69 -4.68 -22.77 12.30
N LEU A 70 -5.77 -22.11 11.91
CA LEU A 70 -5.77 -20.73 11.42
C LEU A 70 -5.27 -19.75 12.50
N LYS A 71 -5.77 -19.89 13.72
CA LYS A 71 -5.30 -19.09 14.88
C LYS A 71 -3.82 -19.28 15.14
N LYS A 72 -3.34 -20.53 15.16
CA LYS A 72 -1.92 -20.84 15.38
C LYS A 72 -1.04 -20.23 14.29
N LYS A 73 -1.45 -20.31 13.02
CA LYS A 73 -0.70 -19.76 11.89
C LYS A 73 -0.71 -18.23 11.89
N ALA A 74 -1.84 -17.62 12.22
CA ALA A 74 -1.95 -16.17 12.34
C ALA A 74 -1.08 -15.61 13.48
N ALA A 75 -1.04 -16.29 14.63
CA ALA A 75 -0.19 -15.92 15.75
C ALA A 75 1.31 -15.97 15.37
N LYS A 76 1.74 -17.00 14.62
CA LYS A 76 3.13 -17.07 14.11
C LYS A 76 3.49 -15.93 13.17
N LEU A 77 2.52 -15.41 12.42
CA LEU A 77 2.71 -14.29 11.49
C LEU A 77 2.51 -12.93 12.17
N GLY A 78 2.12 -12.88 13.45
CA GLY A 78 1.82 -11.63 14.16
C GLY A 78 0.56 -10.92 13.65
N LEU A 79 -0.40 -11.66 13.07
CA LEU A 79 -1.61 -11.11 12.47
C LEU A 79 -2.88 -11.64 13.17
N PRO A 80 -3.99 -10.89 13.18
CA PRO A 80 -5.29 -11.43 13.56
C PRO A 80 -5.73 -12.58 12.65
N TYR A 81 -6.37 -13.61 13.21
CA TYR A 81 -6.78 -14.78 12.43
C TYR A 81 -7.82 -14.43 11.35
N GLN A 82 -8.66 -13.41 11.59
CA GLN A 82 -9.62 -12.91 10.62
C GLN A 82 -8.92 -12.28 9.41
N THR A 83 -7.81 -11.56 9.64
CA THR A 83 -7.01 -10.97 8.58
C THR A 83 -6.37 -12.04 7.70
N LEU A 84 -5.82 -13.10 8.33
CA LEU A 84 -5.27 -14.23 7.58
C LEU A 84 -6.36 -14.98 6.80
N ALA A 85 -7.53 -15.19 7.38
CA ALA A 85 -8.65 -15.82 6.67
C ALA A 85 -9.11 -14.96 5.49
N GLY A 86 -9.20 -13.64 5.68
CA GLY A 86 -9.54 -12.69 4.63
C GLY A 86 -8.51 -12.63 3.51
N SER A 87 -7.22 -12.67 3.82
CA SER A 87 -6.16 -12.65 2.80
C SER A 87 -6.15 -13.92 1.95
N ILE A 88 -6.40 -15.09 2.56
CA ILE A 88 -6.58 -16.34 1.83
C ILE A 88 -7.78 -16.24 0.90
N LEU A 89 -8.96 -15.85 1.40
CA LEU A 89 -10.15 -15.71 0.57
C LEU A 89 -9.92 -14.73 -0.59
N HIS A 90 -9.24 -13.61 -0.34
CA HIS A 90 -8.89 -12.64 -1.37
C HIS A 90 -7.94 -13.24 -2.42
N GLN A 91 -6.90 -13.97 -1.99
CA GLN A 91 -5.94 -14.61 -2.89
C GLN A 91 -6.62 -15.66 -3.78
N TYR A 92 -7.60 -16.39 -3.27
CA TYR A 92 -8.33 -17.39 -4.04
C TYR A 92 -9.43 -16.80 -4.95
N ALA A 93 -10.01 -15.66 -4.58
CA ALA A 93 -11.09 -15.03 -5.33
C ALA A 93 -10.61 -13.99 -6.34
N SER A 94 -9.45 -13.36 -6.13
CA SER A 94 -8.80 -12.52 -7.14
C SER A 94 -8.15 -13.43 -8.18
N LEU A 95 -8.83 -13.57 -9.33
CA LEU A 95 -8.25 -14.09 -10.56
C LEU A 95 -7.18 -13.14 -11.10
#